data_AF-A0A7J0D9G5-F1
#
_entry.id   AF-A0A7J0D9G5-F1
#
_cell.length_a   1.000
_cell.length_b   1.000
_cell.length_c   1.000
_cell.angle_alpha   90.00
_cell.angle_beta   90.00
_cell.angle_gamma   90.00
#
_symmetry.space_group_name_H-M   'P 1'
#
loop_
_entity.id
_entity.type
_entity.pdbx_description
1 polymer ?
#
loop_
_entity_poly.entity_id
_entity_poly.type
_entity_poly.pdbx_seq_one_letter_code
_entity_poly.pdbx_strand_id
1 'polypeptide(L)'
;MRYDDIIILNCKENMNKGKTYTYFSSLPEMLSSSDGPYPPYHYVLKVDDDTYFRLETLIESLRPLPREDLYYGYVIPCPSMDPFVHYMSGMGFLVSWDIVEWIKEFGYPKKSYGRAGR
;
A
#
# COMPACT_ATOMS: atom_id res chain seq x y z
N MET A 1 -9.50 21.72 10.35
CA MET A 1 -9.93 20.50 9.63
C MET A 1 -11.25 20.08 10.26
N ARG A 2 -12.28 19.71 9.48
CA ARG A 2 -13.67 19.54 9.98
C ARG A 2 -14.02 18.10 10.34
N TYR A 3 -13.40 17.14 9.64
CA TYR A 3 -13.74 15.72 9.71
C TYR A 3 -12.58 14.85 10.22
N ASP A 4 -11.45 15.47 10.58
CA ASP A 4 -10.25 14.79 11.09
C ASP A 4 -9.76 13.61 10.24
N ASP A 5 -9.92 13.74 8.92
CA ASP A 5 -9.70 12.72 7.89
C ASP A 5 -8.62 13.12 6.87
N ILE A 6 -7.84 14.17 7.18
CA ILE A 6 -6.78 14.68 6.31
C ILE A 6 -5.42 14.40 6.93
N ILE A 7 -4.57 13.69 6.16
CA ILE A 7 -3.16 13.48 6.47
C ILE A 7 -2.33 14.45 5.62
N ILE A 8 -1.47 15.24 6.27
CA ILE A 8 -0.54 16.16 5.61
C ILE A 8 0.85 15.53 5.63
N LEU A 9 1.37 15.17 4.47
CA LEU A 9 2.69 14.58 4.31
C LEU A 9 3.72 15.65 3.96
N ASN A 10 4.87 15.65 4.64
CA ASN A 10 5.99 16.54 4.31
C ASN A 10 6.79 16.01 3.11
N CYS A 11 6.16 15.96 1.94
CA CYS A 11 6.80 15.59 0.68
C CYS A 11 6.28 16.46 -0.47
N LYS A 12 7.05 16.54 -1.55
CA LYS A 12 6.62 17.22 -2.77
C LYS A 12 5.47 16.45 -3.42
N GLU A 13 4.37 17.12 -3.72
CA GLU A 13 3.28 16.56 -4.53
C GLU A 13 3.83 16.09 -5.89
N ASN A 14 3.60 14.81 -6.19
CA ASN A 14 3.97 14.21 -7.46
C ASN A 14 3.22 12.90 -7.71
N MET A 15 3.04 12.56 -8.99
CA MET A 15 2.64 11.21 -9.41
C MET A 15 3.80 10.21 -9.33
N ASN A 16 5.03 10.70 -9.49
CA ASN A 16 6.25 9.90 -9.54
C ASN A 16 7.29 10.47 -8.59
N LYS A 17 8.08 9.59 -7.94
CA LYS A 17 9.19 9.93 -7.02
C LYS A 17 8.75 10.19 -5.58
N GLY A 18 8.05 9.22 -5.00
CA GLY A 18 8.07 9.01 -3.55
C GLY A 18 6.81 9.37 -2.79
N LYS A 19 5.78 10.00 -3.39
CA LYS A 19 4.51 10.27 -2.68
C LYS A 19 3.89 9.02 -2.08
N THR A 20 3.78 7.94 -2.87
CA THR A 20 3.29 6.63 -2.41
C THR A 20 4.14 6.04 -1.29
N TYR A 21 5.47 6.18 -1.40
CA TYR A 21 6.39 5.72 -0.37
C TYR A 21 6.23 6.52 0.93
N THR A 22 6.16 7.85 0.85
CA THR A 22 5.95 8.72 2.00
C THR A 22 4.61 8.45 2.66
N TYR A 23 3.56 8.18 1.86
CA TYR A 23 2.26 7.76 2.38
C TYR A 23 2.41 6.50 3.23
N PHE A 24 2.84 5.37 2.66
CA PHE A 24 2.93 4.12 3.41
C PHE A 24 3.92 4.18 4.59
N SER A 25 5.11 4.76 4.41
CA SER A 25 6.13 4.77 5.47
C SER A 25 5.78 5.65 6.67
N SER A 26 4.87 6.63 6.51
CA SER A 26 4.41 7.48 7.62
C SER A 26 3.31 6.83 8.47
N LEU A 27 2.51 5.91 7.90
CA LEU A 27 1.33 5.36 8.57
C LEU A 27 1.64 4.61 9.88
N PRO A 28 2.68 3.77 9.99
CA PRO A 28 2.92 3.05 11.24
C PRO A 28 3.31 3.95 12.41
N GLU A 29 3.80 5.17 12.18
CA GLU A 29 4.02 6.14 13.26
C GLU A 29 2.73 6.89 13.63
N MET A 30 1.87 7.16 12.64
CA MET A 30 0.63 7.91 12.84
C MET A 30 -0.50 7.08 13.44
N LEU A 31 -0.53 5.78 13.12
CA LEU A 31 -1.67 4.89 13.35
C LEU A 31 -1.33 3.70 14.26
N SER A 32 -0.12 3.64 14.83
CA SER A 32 0.24 2.57 15.76
C SER A 32 -0.69 2.60 16.98
N SER A 33 -1.56 1.60 17.09
CA SER A 33 -2.25 1.26 18.33
C SER A 33 -1.87 -0.17 18.73
N SER A 34 -1.56 -0.36 20.00
CA SER A 34 -1.03 -1.62 20.54
C SER A 34 -2.00 -2.32 21.50
N ASP A 35 -3.28 -1.92 21.49
CA ASP A 35 -4.23 -2.29 22.53
C ASP A 35 -4.94 -3.63 22.27
N GLY A 36 -4.37 -4.51 21.44
CA GLY A 36 -4.96 -5.79 21.14
C GLY A 36 -4.04 -6.77 20.41
N PRO A 37 -4.51 -8.00 20.16
CA PRO A 37 -3.74 -9.05 19.47
C PRO A 37 -3.67 -8.85 17.95
N TYR A 38 -4.25 -7.77 17.42
CA TYR A 38 -4.33 -7.47 16.00
C TYR A 38 -3.63 -6.14 15.68
N PRO A 39 -3.11 -5.97 14.45
CA PRO A 39 -2.62 -4.68 14.00
C PRO A 39 -3.75 -3.64 13.97
N PRO A 40 -3.44 -2.33 13.99
CA PRO A 40 -4.44 -1.27 13.91
C PRO A 40 -5.33 -1.38 12.65
N TYR A 41 -4.75 -1.89 11.56
CA TYR A 41 -5.43 -2.21 10.32
C TYR A 41 -4.88 -3.51 9.75
N HIS A 42 -5.69 -4.27 9.01
CA HIS A 42 -5.20 -5.45 8.27
C HIS A 42 -4.67 -5.08 6.89
N TYR A 43 -5.25 -4.05 6.27
CA TYR A 43 -4.95 -3.63 4.91
C TYR A 43 -4.91 -2.10 4.83
N VAL A 44 -4.04 -1.59 3.97
CA VAL A 44 -3.98 -0.17 3.60
C VAL A 44 -4.14 -0.05 2.10
N LEU A 45 -5.12 0.76 1.67
CA LEU A 45 -5.43 1.03 0.28
C LEU A 45 -4.86 2.39 -0.12
N LYS A 46 -4.20 2.46 -1.29
CA LYS A 46 -3.93 3.71 -2.01
C LYS A 46 -4.86 3.78 -3.20
N VAL A 47 -5.49 4.92 -3.42
CA VAL A 47 -6.36 5.18 -4.58
C VAL A 47 -6.29 6.66 -4.97
N ASP A 48 -6.63 6.97 -6.22
CA ASP A 48 -6.88 8.33 -6.69
C ASP A 48 -8.32 8.77 -6.34
N ASP A 49 -8.55 10.08 -6.26
CA ASP A 49 -9.83 10.70 -5.83
C ASP A 49 -10.94 10.62 -6.90
N ASP A 50 -10.60 10.20 -8.11
CA ASP A 50 -11.49 9.96 -9.24
C ASP A 50 -11.87 8.47 -9.41
N THR A 51 -11.51 7.62 -8.44
CA THR A 51 -11.79 6.18 -8.49
C THR A 51 -13.05 5.80 -7.70
N TYR A 52 -13.81 4.84 -8.22
CA TYR A 52 -14.98 4.26 -7.57
C TYR A 52 -14.75 2.80 -7.14
N PHE A 53 -15.03 2.48 -5.88
CA PHE A 53 -15.00 1.10 -5.37
C PHE A 53 -16.39 0.54 -5.10
N ARG A 54 -16.61 -0.70 -5.55
CA ARG A 54 -17.67 -1.56 -5.02
C ARG A 54 -17.16 -2.20 -3.72
N LEU A 55 -17.35 -1.49 -2.60
CA LEU A 55 -16.77 -1.87 -1.31
C LEU A 55 -17.13 -3.30 -0.88
N GLU A 56 -18.39 -3.72 -1.06
CA GLU A 56 -18.83 -5.08 -0.71
C GLU A 56 -18.07 -6.13 -1.52
N THR A 57 -17.97 -5.96 -2.84
CA THR A 57 -17.22 -6.87 -3.72
C THR A 57 -15.73 -6.91 -3.38
N LEU A 58 -15.14 -5.77 -3.00
CA LEU A 58 -13.76 -5.70 -2.55
C LEU A 58 -13.55 -6.49 -1.25
N ILE A 59 -14.47 -6.36 -0.28
CA ILE A 59 -14.40 -7.11 0.97
C ILE A 59 -14.55 -8.61 0.71
N GLU A 60 -15.49 -9.01 -0.15
CA GLU A 60 -15.69 -10.40 -0.53
C GLU A 60 -14.47 -11.00 -1.22
N SER A 61 -13.79 -10.24 -2.09
CA SER A 61 -12.56 -10.70 -2.74
C SER A 61 -11.37 -10.80 -1.77
N LEU A 62 -11.35 -10.00 -0.70
CA LEU A 62 -10.29 -10.01 0.32
C LEU A 62 -10.46 -11.12 1.35
N ARG A 63 -11.68 -11.52 1.70
CA ARG A 63 -11.96 -12.54 2.73
C ARG A 63 -11.15 -13.84 2.61
N PRO A 64 -10.96 -14.44 1.42
CA PRO A 64 -10.21 -15.69 1.29
C PRO A 64 -8.68 -15.49 1.23
N LEU A 65 -8.20 -14.25 1.15
CA LEU A 65 -6.78 -13.94 0.96
C LEU A 65 -6.04 -13.87 2.30
N PRO A 66 -4.71 -14.11 2.30
CA PRO A 66 -3.90 -13.92 3.49
C PRO A 66 -3.95 -12.47 3.99
N ARG A 67 -3.72 -12.28 5.28
CA ARG A 67 -3.63 -10.97 5.93
C ARG A 67 -2.20 -10.44 6.05
N GLU A 68 -1.23 -11.28 5.70
CA GLU A 68 0.20 -11.02 5.72
C GLU A 68 0.78 -11.28 4.32
N ASP A 69 1.83 -10.54 3.96
CA ASP A 69 2.49 -10.60 2.65
C ASP A 69 1.51 -10.48 1.44
N LEU A 70 0.38 -9.80 1.67
CA LEU A 70 -0.61 -9.54 0.62
C LEU A 70 -0.29 -8.24 -0.10
N TYR A 71 -0.09 -8.34 -1.41
CA TYR A 71 -0.07 -7.22 -2.34
C TYR A 71 -1.19 -7.44 -3.37
N TYR A 72 -2.23 -6.60 -3.35
CA TYR A 72 -3.45 -6.81 -4.13
C TYR A 72 -3.84 -5.58 -4.96
N GLY A 73 -3.85 -5.74 -6.28
CA GLY A 73 -4.18 -4.70 -7.24
C GLY A 73 -3.72 -5.09 -8.64
N TYR A 74 -3.97 -4.23 -9.62
CA TYR A 74 -3.52 -4.44 -11.00
C TYR A 74 -2.30 -3.58 -11.33
N VAL A 75 -1.31 -4.21 -11.95
CA VAL A 75 -0.13 -3.50 -12.50
C VAL A 75 -0.44 -2.95 -13.88
N ILE A 76 0.13 -1.81 -14.27
CA ILE A 76 -0.04 -1.23 -15.63
C ILE A 76 0.68 -2.10 -16.67
N PRO A 77 0.06 -2.45 -17.84
CA PRO A 77 -1.17 -1.92 -18.43
C PRO A 77 -2.46 -2.69 -18.08
N CYS A 78 -2.61 -3.09 -16.81
CA CYS A 78 -3.75 -3.78 -16.21
C CYS A 78 -4.06 -5.21 -16.69
N PRO A 79 -3.15 -6.00 -17.32
CA PRO A 79 -3.48 -7.37 -17.69
C PRO A 79 -3.27 -8.36 -16.54
N SER A 80 -2.60 -7.94 -15.46
CA SER A 80 -2.07 -8.83 -14.43
C SER A 80 -2.16 -8.22 -13.04
N MET A 81 -2.26 -9.10 -12.05
CA MET A 81 -2.11 -8.78 -10.63
C MET A 81 -0.74 -9.20 -10.08
N ASP A 82 0.17 -9.68 -10.93
CA ASP A 82 1.53 -10.02 -10.55
C ASP A 82 2.34 -8.75 -10.23
N PRO A 83 2.70 -8.52 -8.95
CA PRO A 83 3.38 -7.29 -8.53
C PRO A 83 4.85 -7.22 -9.00
N PHE A 84 5.40 -8.30 -9.56
CA PHE A 84 6.81 -8.37 -9.98
C PHE A 84 7.04 -7.99 -11.46
N VAL A 85 5.97 -7.77 -12.23
CA VAL A 85 6.08 -7.49 -13.68
C VAL A 85 6.17 -6.00 -13.97
N HIS A 86 5.24 -5.22 -13.43
CA HIS A 86 5.12 -3.78 -13.65
C HIS A 86 4.73 -3.06 -12.35
N TYR A 87 4.61 -1.73 -12.39
CA TYR A 87 4.18 -0.95 -11.23
C TYR A 87 2.64 -0.84 -11.18
N MET A 88 2.12 -0.56 -9.98
CA MET A 88 0.68 -0.49 -9.74
C MET A 88 0.02 0.74 -10.37
N SER A 89 -1.19 0.52 -10.86
CA SER A 89 -2.01 1.58 -11.45
C SER A 89 -2.55 2.58 -10.42
N GLY A 90 -2.93 3.77 -10.90
CA GLY A 90 -3.64 4.78 -10.12
C GLY A 90 -5.02 4.34 -9.61
N MET A 91 -5.65 3.37 -10.31
CA MET A 91 -7.00 2.83 -10.05
C MET A 91 -7.16 2.13 -8.70
N GLY A 92 -6.07 1.97 -7.97
CA GLY A 92 -6.08 1.50 -6.60
C GLY A 92 -5.39 0.16 -6.41
N PHE A 93 -4.67 0.06 -5.30
CA PHE A 93 -4.07 -1.18 -4.83
C PHE A 93 -3.94 -1.13 -3.31
N LEU A 94 -4.00 -2.29 -2.69
CA LEU A 94 -3.82 -2.44 -1.26
C LEU A 94 -2.65 -3.35 -0.94
N VAL A 95 -2.08 -3.10 0.23
CA VAL A 95 -1.07 -3.94 0.85
C VAL A 95 -1.52 -4.30 2.26
N SER A 96 -1.06 -5.45 2.72
CA SER A 96 -1.17 -5.88 4.11
C SER A 96 -0.35 -4.99 5.05
N TRP A 97 -0.73 -4.95 6.33
CA TRP A 97 -0.11 -4.05 7.30
C TRP A 97 1.37 -4.35 7.58
N ASP A 98 1.76 -5.63 7.60
CA ASP A 98 3.15 -6.06 7.73
C ASP A 98 4.03 -5.51 6.59
N ILE A 99 3.49 -5.41 5.37
CA ILE A 99 4.20 -4.75 4.26
C ILE A 99 4.38 -3.25 4.54
N VAL A 100 3.39 -2.58 5.12
CA VAL A 100 3.49 -1.15 5.48
C VAL A 100 4.57 -0.94 6.54
N GLU A 101 4.63 -1.81 7.54
CA GLU A 101 5.68 -1.82 8.56
C GLU A 101 7.06 -2.08 7.94
N TRP A 102 7.15 -3.06 7.04
CA TRP A 102 8.38 -3.37 6.30
C TRP A 102 8.86 -2.19 5.46
N ILE A 103 7.95 -1.48 4.75
CA ILE A 103 8.29 -0.28 3.97
C ILE A 103 8.89 0.81 4.87
N LYS A 104 8.37 1.00 6.08
CA LYS A 104 8.91 1.96 7.05
C LYS A 104 10.31 1.55 7.52
N GLU A 105 10.51 0.28 7.86
CA GLU A 105 11.77 -0.20 8.43
C GLU A 105 12.91 -0.25 7.41
N PHE A 106 12.65 -0.84 6.24
CA PHE A 106 13.70 -1.14 5.25
C PHE A 106 13.77 -0.12 4.10
N GLY A 107 12.76 0.74 3.98
CA GLY A 107 12.73 1.80 2.98
C GLY A 107 12.72 1.28 1.54
N TYR A 108 13.22 2.08 0.61
CA TYR A 108 13.54 1.61 -0.75
C TYR A 108 14.77 0.69 -0.71
N PRO A 109 14.75 -0.48 -1.36
CA PRO A 109 16.00 -1.18 -1.64
C PRO A 109 16.92 -0.26 -2.45
N LYS A 110 18.01 0.21 -1.83
CA LYS A 110 19.07 0.97 -2.49
C LYS A 110 19.71 0.05 -3.52
N LYS A 111 19.28 0.11 -4.79
CA LYS A 111 19.81 -0.63 -5.96
C LYS A 111 20.87 -1.68 -5.60
N SER A 112 20.42 -2.90 -5.33
CA SER A 112 21.28 -4.08 -5.34
C SER A 112 20.56 -5.23 -6.04
N TYR A 113 20.24 -5.03 -7.32
CA TYR A 113 19.99 -6.14 -8.24
C TYR A 113 21.33 -6.55 -8.86
N GLY A 114 22.17 -7.19 -8.06
CA GLY A 114 23.07 -8.20 -8.60
C GLY A 114 22.21 -9.43 -8.85
N ARG A 115 22.03 -9.81 -10.12
CA ARG A 115 21.42 -11.10 -10.48
C ARG A 115 22.18 -12.20 -9.74
N ALA A 116 21.58 -12.81 -8.74
CA ALA A 116 21.98 -14.14 -8.31
C ALA A 116 21.38 -15.11 -9.35
N GLY A 117 22.23 -15.62 -10.23
CA GLY A 117 21.89 -16.62 -11.21
C GLY A 117 21.35 -17.89 -10.55
N ARG A 118 20.50 -18.59 -11.30
CA ARG A 118 20.22 -20.01 -11.12
C ARG A 118 21.49 -20.83 -11.37
#